data_AF-A0A6L8E6Q0-F1
#
_entry.id   AF-A0A6L8E6Q0-F1
#
_cell.length_a   1.000
_cell.length_b   1.000
_cell.length_c   1.000
_cell.angle_alpha   90.00
_cell.angle_beta   90.00
_cell.angle_gamma   90.00
#
_symmetry.space_group_name_H-M   'P 1'
#
loop_
_entity.id
_entity.type
_entity.pdbx_description
1 polymer ?
#
loop_
_entity_poly.entity_id
_entity_poly.type
_entity_poly.pdbx_seq_one_letter_code
_entity_poly.pdbx_strand_id
1 'polypeptide(L)'
;GLQGGRNGVLSLDLIRSLHRRLMAGASGERFSNPGEFRIIQNYVGQTNDIAGATYVPPPPAEIHAGLDQLVDYVSAPKPRTPAMVEAAWMHYQFEAVHPFLDGNGRVGRILIALILAARHGVSHPLLYLSPYFERRREEYYRLLLAVSTTSAWEDWLRFFLMGVVEQAHEASSLARSVLALRGEWSERLDDAGATPSARRLIDFVLEHVAVTPRVVQPGLGVARQTAYTAVQALVEARILEPVLQRRRGNVYIARELIELLAP
;
A
#
# COMPACT_ATOMS: atom_id res chain seq x y z
N GLY A 1 -11.84 7.57 7.59
CA GLY A 1 -11.87 8.16 8.93
C GLY A 1 -11.73 7.06 9.95
N LEU A 2 -10.58 7.00 10.62
CA LEU A 2 -10.26 6.04 11.69
C LEU A 2 -10.77 6.56 13.06
N GLN A 3 -12.04 6.93 13.14
CA GLN A 3 -12.65 7.25 14.44
C GLN A 3 -14.09 6.75 14.47
N GLY A 4 -14.36 5.81 15.39
CA GLY A 4 -15.71 5.42 15.73
C GLY A 4 -15.86 3.98 16.22
N GLY A 5 -15.57 3.76 17.51
CA GLY A 5 -16.11 2.62 18.28
C GLY A 5 -15.06 1.63 18.78
N ARG A 6 -14.88 1.55 20.11
CA ARG A 6 -13.96 0.64 20.84
C ARG A 6 -12.53 0.65 20.23
N ASN A 7 -11.84 1.77 20.43
CA ASN A 7 -10.59 2.20 19.79
C ASN A 7 -9.36 1.29 20.05
N GLY A 8 -9.31 0.13 19.38
CA GLY A 8 -8.06 -0.58 19.08
C GLY A 8 -7.53 -0.18 17.69
N VAL A 9 -6.21 -0.26 17.49
CA VAL A 9 -5.58 -0.06 16.17
C VAL A 9 -6.06 -1.10 15.14
N LEU A 10 -6.49 -2.26 15.61
CA LEU A 10 -6.89 -3.41 14.82
C LEU A 10 -8.20 -4.00 15.36
N SER A 11 -9.06 -4.53 14.46
CA SER A 11 -10.26 -5.29 14.83
C SER A 11 -10.57 -6.34 13.76
N LEU A 12 -11.35 -7.36 14.11
CA LEU A 12 -11.79 -8.37 13.13
C LEU A 12 -12.60 -7.74 12.00
N ASP A 13 -13.46 -6.77 12.30
CA ASP A 13 -14.24 -6.05 11.30
C ASP A 13 -13.37 -5.25 10.34
N LEU A 14 -12.29 -4.64 10.83
CA LEU A 14 -11.30 -3.98 9.99
C LEU A 14 -10.62 -4.99 9.06
N ILE A 15 -10.17 -6.13 9.60
CA ILE A 15 -9.53 -7.20 8.80
C ILE A 15 -10.47 -7.70 7.69
N ARG A 16 -11.73 -7.98 8.02
CA ARG A 16 -12.77 -8.42 7.07
C ARG A 16 -13.08 -7.34 6.02
N SER A 17 -13.17 -6.08 6.44
CA SER A 17 -13.43 -4.94 5.55
C SER A 17 -12.28 -4.71 4.56
N LEU A 18 -11.03 -4.79 5.02
CA LEU A 18 -9.84 -4.70 4.18
C LEU A 18 -9.83 -5.82 3.14
N HIS A 19 -10.03 -7.07 3.58
CA HIS A 19 -10.10 -8.20 2.67
C HIS A 19 -11.23 -8.04 1.64
N ARG A 20 -12.43 -7.64 2.06
CA ARG A 20 -13.56 -7.40 1.16
C ARG A 20 -13.22 -6.37 0.07
N ARG A 21 -12.61 -5.25 0.45
CA ARG A 21 -12.22 -4.18 -0.49
C ARG A 21 -11.13 -4.65 -1.46
N LEU A 22 -10.15 -5.40 -0.98
CA LEU A 22 -9.09 -5.95 -1.82
C LEU A 22 -9.62 -6.95 -2.84
N MET A 23 -10.57 -7.78 -2.44
CA MET A 23 -11.11 -8.84 -3.30
C MET A 23 -12.22 -8.35 -4.23
N ALA A 24 -12.83 -7.19 -3.98
CA ALA A 24 -13.90 -6.63 -4.82
C ALA A 24 -13.48 -6.33 -6.28
N GLY A 25 -12.18 -6.20 -6.57
CA GLY A 25 -11.65 -6.02 -7.93
C GLY A 25 -11.17 -7.31 -8.60
N ALA A 26 -11.10 -8.43 -7.87
CA ALA A 26 -10.61 -9.71 -8.35
C ALA A 26 -11.76 -10.58 -8.89
N SER A 27 -12.47 -10.07 -9.91
CA SER A 27 -13.54 -10.81 -10.57
C SER A 27 -12.95 -11.93 -11.44
N GLY A 28 -12.82 -13.14 -10.89
CA GLY A 28 -12.37 -14.30 -11.68
C GLY A 28 -12.29 -15.64 -10.96
N GLU A 29 -12.09 -15.65 -9.63
CA GLU A 29 -11.88 -16.91 -8.92
C GLU A 29 -13.15 -17.42 -8.23
N ARG A 30 -13.49 -18.69 -8.50
CA ARG A 30 -14.68 -19.41 -8.01
C ARG A 30 -14.79 -19.55 -6.48
N PHE A 31 -13.86 -18.98 -5.70
CA PHE A 31 -13.74 -19.22 -4.26
C PHE A 31 -13.56 -17.97 -3.37
N SER A 32 -13.68 -16.75 -3.90
CA SER A 32 -13.61 -15.59 -3.00
C SER A 32 -14.97 -15.38 -2.33
N ASN A 33 -15.04 -15.55 -1.01
CA ASN A 33 -16.08 -14.96 -0.16
C ASN A 33 -15.48 -13.69 0.47
N PRO A 34 -15.61 -12.51 -0.18
CA PRO A 34 -14.90 -11.30 0.22
C PRO A 34 -15.29 -10.83 1.63
N GLY A 35 -14.38 -11.05 2.56
CA GLY A 35 -14.47 -10.56 3.93
C GLY A 35 -15.03 -11.60 4.90
N GLU A 36 -15.17 -12.85 4.47
CA GLU A 36 -15.57 -13.96 5.32
C GLU A 36 -14.36 -14.83 5.65
N PHE A 37 -14.18 -15.16 6.93
CA PHE A 37 -13.17 -16.13 7.33
C PHE A 37 -13.52 -17.53 6.78
N ARG A 38 -12.50 -18.33 6.50
CA ARG A 38 -12.69 -19.67 5.94
C ARG A 38 -13.38 -20.57 6.95
N ILE A 39 -14.31 -21.39 6.45
CA ILE A 39 -15.00 -22.46 7.20
C ILE A 39 -14.46 -23.85 6.86
N ILE A 40 -13.50 -23.93 5.94
CA ILE A 40 -12.82 -25.15 5.52
C ILE A 40 -11.31 -25.05 5.78
N GLN A 41 -10.65 -26.21 5.89
CA GLN A 41 -9.19 -26.25 6.04
C GLN A 41 -8.52 -25.66 4.81
N ASN A 42 -7.52 -24.79 5.03
CA ASN A 42 -6.65 -24.27 3.98
C ASN A 42 -5.25 -24.89 4.13
N TYR A 43 -4.40 -24.72 3.14
CA TYR A 43 -3.01 -25.14 3.15
C TYR A 43 -2.17 -24.20 2.29
N VAL A 44 -0.88 -24.11 2.60
CA VAL A 44 0.10 -23.33 1.85
C VAL A 44 1.12 -24.30 1.26
N GLY A 45 1.29 -24.28 -0.05
CA GLY A 45 2.20 -25.17 -0.75
C GLY A 45 2.21 -24.91 -2.26
N GLN A 46 3.12 -25.58 -2.97
CA GLN A 46 3.23 -25.50 -4.43
C GLN A 46 2.22 -26.41 -5.15
N THR A 47 1.66 -27.40 -4.44
CA THR A 47 0.70 -28.37 -4.96
C THR A 47 -0.72 -28.02 -4.56
N ASN A 48 -1.71 -28.43 -5.37
CA ASN A 48 -3.14 -28.31 -5.04
C ASN A 48 -3.65 -29.48 -4.16
N ASP A 49 -2.77 -30.03 -3.33
CA ASP A 49 -3.07 -31.15 -2.43
C ASP A 49 -2.45 -30.86 -1.07
N ILE A 50 -3.24 -31.10 -0.01
CA ILE A 50 -2.81 -30.95 1.37
C ILE A 50 -1.66 -31.91 1.72
N ALA A 51 -1.57 -33.08 1.07
CA ALA A 51 -0.49 -34.03 1.28
C ALA A 51 0.89 -33.46 0.87
N GLY A 52 0.92 -32.52 -0.07
CA GLY A 52 2.11 -31.80 -0.49
C GLY A 52 2.24 -30.40 0.13
N ALA A 53 1.42 -30.08 1.13
CA ALA A 53 1.46 -28.77 1.77
C ALA A 53 2.78 -28.55 2.52
N THR A 54 3.37 -27.37 2.33
CA THR A 54 4.51 -26.91 3.12
C THR A 54 4.09 -26.46 4.52
N TYR A 55 2.88 -25.92 4.64
CA TYR A 55 2.31 -25.49 5.91
C TYR A 55 0.79 -25.68 5.92
N VAL A 56 0.27 -26.15 7.05
CA VAL A 56 -1.17 -26.29 7.29
C VAL A 56 -1.55 -25.34 8.43
N PRO A 57 -2.28 -24.24 8.17
CA PRO A 57 -2.73 -23.32 9.21
C PRO A 57 -3.73 -23.98 10.18
N PRO A 58 -4.03 -23.35 11.33
CA PRO A 58 -4.99 -23.86 12.31
C PRO A 58 -6.34 -24.26 11.69
N PRO A 59 -7.09 -25.20 12.29
CA PRO A 59 -8.42 -25.54 11.80
C PRO A 59 -9.38 -24.34 11.87
N PRO A 60 -10.44 -24.29 11.04
CA PRO A 60 -11.40 -23.18 11.02
C PRO A 60 -11.96 -22.78 12.39
N ALA A 61 -12.19 -23.76 13.27
CA ALA A 61 -12.69 -23.54 14.63
C ALA A 61 -11.75 -22.69 15.51
N GLU A 62 -10.46 -22.62 15.18
CA GLU A 62 -9.44 -21.91 15.97
C GLU A 62 -9.10 -20.52 15.40
N ILE A 63 -9.60 -20.17 14.21
CA ILE A 63 -9.29 -18.89 13.55
C ILE A 63 -9.69 -17.71 14.44
N HIS A 64 -10.89 -17.73 14.99
CA HIS A 64 -11.39 -16.65 15.85
C HIS A 64 -10.49 -16.45 17.07
N ALA A 65 -10.17 -17.54 17.79
CA ALA A 65 -9.28 -17.48 18.94
C ALA A 65 -7.90 -16.90 18.58
N GLY A 66 -7.31 -17.35 17.46
CA GLY A 66 -6.01 -16.84 17.00
C GLY A 66 -6.01 -15.37 16.60
N LEU A 67 -7.08 -14.90 15.94
CA LEU A 67 -7.20 -13.49 15.56
C LEU A 67 -7.59 -12.58 16.74
N ASP A 68 -8.40 -13.06 17.68
CA ASP A 68 -8.76 -12.31 18.88
C ASP A 68 -7.51 -12.08 19.73
N GLN A 69 -6.65 -13.10 19.93
CA GLN A 69 -5.37 -12.94 20.60
C GLN A 69 -4.47 -11.90 19.91
N LEU A 70 -4.44 -11.89 18.58
CA LEU A 70 -3.70 -10.90 17.80
C LEU A 70 -4.24 -9.49 18.01
N VAL A 71 -5.56 -9.31 17.95
CA VAL A 71 -6.25 -8.03 18.15
C VAL A 71 -6.03 -7.52 19.56
N ASP A 72 -6.13 -8.38 20.57
CA ASP A 72 -5.92 -8.05 21.98
C ASP A 72 -4.48 -7.61 22.23
N TYR A 73 -3.51 -8.32 21.66
CA TYR A 73 -2.10 -7.97 21.75
C TYR A 73 -1.83 -6.57 21.18
N VAL A 74 -2.33 -6.28 19.97
CA VAL A 74 -2.15 -4.98 19.32
C VAL A 74 -2.92 -3.86 20.04
N SER A 75 -4.06 -4.18 20.65
CA SER A 75 -4.89 -3.18 21.34
C SER A 75 -4.44 -2.89 22.77
N ALA A 76 -3.42 -3.59 23.28
CA ALA A 76 -2.92 -3.40 24.63
C ALA A 76 -2.36 -1.98 24.87
N PRO A 77 -2.68 -1.33 26.02
CA PRO A 77 -2.37 0.08 26.29
C PRO A 77 -0.88 0.39 26.54
N LYS A 78 -0.01 -0.62 26.64
CA LYS A 78 1.44 -0.45 26.82
C LYS A 78 2.22 -1.44 25.95
N PRO A 79 2.57 -1.10 24.70
CA PRO A 79 3.54 -1.90 23.97
C PRO A 79 4.89 -1.75 24.67
N ARG A 80 5.41 -2.83 25.27
CA ARG A 80 6.82 -2.92 25.70
C ARG A 80 7.76 -3.12 24.51
N THR A 81 7.19 -3.38 23.34
CA THR A 81 7.86 -3.80 22.11
C THR A 81 7.97 -2.62 21.16
N PRO A 82 9.14 -2.38 20.52
CA PRO A 82 9.25 -1.40 19.44
C PRO A 82 8.23 -1.67 18.32
N ALA A 83 7.62 -0.62 17.76
CA ALA A 83 6.53 -0.74 16.78
C ALA A 83 6.90 -1.61 15.56
N MET A 84 8.15 -1.56 15.11
CA MET A 84 8.63 -2.38 13.99
C MET A 84 8.68 -3.88 14.33
N VAL A 85 9.03 -4.22 15.56
CA VAL A 85 9.05 -5.62 16.04
C VAL A 85 7.62 -6.13 16.22
N GLU A 86 6.73 -5.29 16.77
CA GLU A 86 5.30 -5.59 16.84
C GLU A 86 4.69 -5.85 15.45
N ALA A 87 4.99 -5.02 14.46
CA ALA A 87 4.51 -5.19 13.10
C ALA A 87 5.03 -6.51 12.48
N ALA A 88 6.29 -6.87 12.74
CA ALA A 88 6.88 -8.13 12.29
C ALA A 88 6.20 -9.36 12.91
N TRP A 89 5.95 -9.35 14.22
CA TRP A 89 5.24 -10.44 14.91
C TRP A 89 3.79 -10.54 14.47
N MET A 90 3.09 -9.40 14.37
CA MET A 90 1.71 -9.37 13.91
C MET A 90 1.58 -9.93 12.49
N HIS A 91 2.49 -9.51 11.60
CA HIS A 91 2.48 -10.00 10.23
C HIS A 91 2.65 -11.51 10.17
N TYR A 92 3.65 -12.07 10.88
CA TYR A 92 3.81 -13.51 10.99
C TYR A 92 2.55 -14.19 11.54
N GLN A 93 2.01 -13.70 12.65
CA GLN A 93 0.86 -14.32 13.31
C GLN A 93 -0.37 -14.34 12.39
N PHE A 94 -0.62 -13.25 11.65
CA PHE A 94 -1.70 -13.18 10.68
C PHE A 94 -1.51 -14.18 9.53
N GLU A 95 -0.31 -14.27 8.97
CA GLU A 95 0.02 -15.24 7.91
C GLU A 95 -0.09 -16.69 8.40
N ALA A 96 0.29 -16.96 9.65
CA ALA A 96 0.23 -18.28 10.27
C ALA A 96 -1.20 -18.74 10.56
N VAL A 97 -2.08 -17.84 11.02
CA VAL A 97 -3.53 -18.14 11.20
C VAL A 97 -4.21 -18.36 9.84
N HIS A 98 -3.79 -17.58 8.83
CA HIS A 98 -4.25 -17.69 7.44
C HIS A 98 -5.80 -17.72 7.32
N PRO A 99 -6.50 -16.66 7.77
CA PRO A 99 -7.92 -16.72 8.06
C PRO A 99 -8.84 -16.74 6.83
N PHE A 100 -8.35 -16.41 5.64
CA PHE A 100 -9.11 -16.40 4.39
C PHE A 100 -8.72 -17.56 3.46
N LEU A 101 -9.54 -17.85 2.45
CA LEU A 101 -9.20 -18.85 1.41
C LEU A 101 -8.13 -18.33 0.44
N ASP A 102 -8.16 -17.05 0.13
CA ASP A 102 -7.15 -16.32 -0.66
C ASP A 102 -7.02 -14.90 -0.06
N GLY A 103 -6.02 -14.14 -0.48
CA GLY A 103 -5.87 -12.72 -0.11
C GLY A 103 -5.13 -12.49 1.20
N ASN A 104 -4.75 -13.55 1.92
CA ASN A 104 -4.03 -13.46 3.21
C ASN A 104 -2.77 -12.60 3.09
N GLY A 105 -1.85 -12.96 2.18
CA GLY A 105 -0.62 -12.18 1.95
C GLY A 105 -0.85 -10.69 1.68
N ARG A 106 -1.91 -10.35 0.91
CA ARG A 106 -2.26 -8.96 0.60
C ARG A 106 -2.76 -8.22 1.83
N VAL A 107 -3.64 -8.84 2.61
CA VAL A 107 -4.16 -8.27 3.86
C VAL A 107 -3.03 -8.11 4.88
N GLY A 108 -2.21 -9.15 5.11
CA GLY A 108 -1.10 -9.13 6.06
C GLY A 108 -0.13 -7.99 5.80
N ARG A 109 0.24 -7.76 4.52
CA ARG A 109 1.11 -6.64 4.14
C ARG A 109 0.49 -5.25 4.34
N ILE A 110 -0.83 -5.11 4.17
CA ILE A 110 -1.52 -3.86 4.50
C ILE A 110 -1.54 -3.64 6.01
N LEU A 111 -1.75 -4.68 6.80
CA LEU A 111 -1.78 -4.58 8.27
C LEU A 111 -0.45 -4.07 8.82
N ILE A 112 0.70 -4.44 8.23
CA ILE A 112 2.00 -3.87 8.60
C ILE A 112 1.97 -2.34 8.52
N ALA A 113 1.56 -1.82 7.37
CA ALA A 113 1.57 -0.38 7.10
C ALA A 113 0.58 0.37 8.01
N LEU A 114 -0.58 -0.21 8.28
CA LEU A 114 -1.58 0.36 9.19
C LEU A 114 -1.10 0.41 10.65
N ILE A 115 -0.46 -0.65 11.13
CA ILE A 115 0.07 -0.68 12.51
C ILE A 115 1.18 0.35 12.68
N LEU A 116 2.13 0.41 11.75
CA LEU A 116 3.21 1.39 11.81
C LEU A 116 2.67 2.84 11.76
N ALA A 117 1.71 3.10 10.88
CA ALA A 117 1.05 4.41 10.80
C ALA A 117 0.37 4.78 12.13
N ALA A 118 -0.38 3.84 12.73
CA ALA A 118 -1.07 4.07 14.00
C ALA A 118 -0.10 4.28 15.18
N ARG A 119 0.99 3.51 15.26
CA ARG A 119 1.99 3.62 16.34
C ARG A 119 2.83 4.89 16.27
N HIS A 120 3.11 5.37 15.06
CA HIS A 120 3.89 6.60 14.86
C HIS A 120 3.03 7.85 14.68
N GLY A 121 1.69 7.74 14.75
CA GLY A 121 0.79 8.88 14.59
C GLY A 121 0.82 9.49 13.17
N VAL A 122 1.18 8.69 12.16
CA VAL A 122 1.25 9.14 10.77
C VAL A 122 -0.10 8.90 10.11
N SER A 123 -0.61 9.92 9.43
CA SER A 123 -1.92 9.85 8.74
C SER A 123 -1.90 9.04 7.44
N HIS A 124 -0.72 8.81 6.87
CA HIS A 124 -0.52 8.12 5.61
C HIS A 124 0.52 6.99 5.76
N PRO A 125 0.20 5.75 5.37
CA PRO A 125 1.18 4.66 5.37
C PRO A 125 2.19 4.86 4.23
N LEU A 126 3.38 5.36 4.56
CA LEU A 126 4.44 5.65 3.58
C LEU A 126 5.42 4.49 3.38
N LEU A 127 5.44 3.52 4.30
CA LEU A 127 6.36 2.38 4.24
C LEU A 127 5.62 1.15 3.71
N TYR A 128 6.07 0.65 2.56
CA TYR A 128 5.48 -0.52 1.91
C TYR A 128 6.52 -1.62 1.74
N LEU A 129 6.40 -2.73 2.47
CA LEU A 129 7.41 -3.81 2.46
C LEU A 129 7.27 -4.81 1.30
N SER A 130 6.18 -4.75 0.53
CA SER A 130 5.94 -5.75 -0.51
C SER A 130 7.04 -5.83 -1.58
N PRO A 131 7.66 -4.73 -2.07
CA PRO A 131 8.74 -4.84 -3.05
C PRO A 131 9.93 -5.63 -2.50
N TYR A 132 10.30 -5.39 -1.23
CA TYR A 132 11.35 -6.13 -0.54
C TYR A 132 11.02 -7.62 -0.40
N PHE A 133 9.80 -7.95 0.01
CA PHE A 133 9.35 -9.35 0.14
C PHE A 133 9.25 -10.04 -1.22
N GLU A 134 8.78 -9.37 -2.27
CA GLU A 134 8.66 -9.97 -3.60
C GLU A 134 10.03 -10.26 -4.22
N ARG A 135 10.99 -9.33 -4.11
CA ARG A 135 12.37 -9.56 -4.56
C ARG A 135 13.07 -10.71 -3.83
N ARG A 136 12.60 -11.06 -2.63
CA ARG A 136 13.17 -12.09 -1.74
C ARG A 136 12.13 -13.13 -1.34
N ARG A 137 11.24 -13.47 -2.27
CA ARG A 137 10.04 -14.28 -2.01
C ARG A 137 10.34 -15.63 -1.37
N GLU A 138 11.34 -16.34 -1.88
CA GLU A 138 11.75 -17.65 -1.34
C GLU A 138 12.26 -17.53 0.10
N GLU A 139 13.11 -16.54 0.37
CA GLU A 139 13.63 -16.25 1.71
C GLU A 139 12.52 -15.86 2.67
N TYR A 140 11.60 -14.99 2.25
CA TYR A 140 10.42 -14.57 3.01
C TYR A 140 9.59 -15.78 3.48
N TYR A 141 9.20 -16.68 2.57
CA TYR A 141 8.41 -17.86 2.92
C TYR A 141 9.21 -18.86 3.78
N ARG A 142 10.49 -19.06 3.48
CA ARG A 142 11.37 -19.91 4.28
C ARG A 142 11.47 -19.43 5.73
N LEU A 143 11.61 -18.12 5.94
CA LEU A 143 11.73 -17.54 7.28
C LEU A 143 10.43 -17.60 8.06
N LEU A 144 9.28 -17.35 7.42
CA LEU A 144 7.98 -17.57 8.06
C LEU A 144 7.83 -19.03 8.53
N LEU A 145 8.16 -19.99 7.66
CA LEU A 145 8.12 -21.42 8.02
C LEU A 145 9.10 -21.77 9.16
N ALA A 146 10.29 -21.18 9.16
CA ALA A 146 11.29 -21.42 10.19
C ALA A 146 10.82 -20.94 11.58
N VAL A 147 10.04 -19.85 11.66
CA VAL A 147 9.39 -19.44 12.90
C VAL A 147 8.41 -20.51 13.39
N SER A 148 7.57 -21.05 12.50
CA SER A 148 6.58 -22.08 12.87
C SER A 148 7.20 -23.43 13.26
N THR A 149 8.35 -23.80 12.67
CA THR A 149 8.95 -25.14 12.83
C THR A 149 10.09 -25.18 13.84
N THR A 150 10.84 -24.09 13.99
CA THR A 150 12.07 -24.04 14.80
C THR A 150 12.13 -22.82 15.73
N SER A 151 11.07 -22.00 15.78
CA SER A 151 11.04 -20.75 16.56
C SER A 151 12.16 -19.77 16.18
N ALA A 152 12.55 -19.74 14.90
CA ALA A 152 13.61 -18.88 14.35
C ALA A 152 13.20 -17.39 14.26
N TRP A 153 12.76 -16.81 15.38
CA TRP A 153 12.29 -15.43 15.47
C TRP A 153 13.37 -14.40 15.17
N GLU A 154 14.61 -14.65 15.57
CA GLU A 154 15.71 -13.71 15.33
C GLU A 154 15.95 -13.49 13.83
N ASP A 155 15.97 -14.57 13.05
CA ASP A 155 16.18 -14.49 11.60
C ASP A 155 15.02 -13.78 10.90
N TRP A 156 13.78 -14.07 11.31
CA TRP A 156 12.59 -13.36 10.82
C TRP A 156 12.66 -11.86 11.13
N LEU A 157 12.95 -11.51 12.38
CA LEU A 157 13.04 -10.11 12.80
C LEU A 157 14.17 -9.37 12.06
N ARG A 158 15.34 -10.01 11.91
CA ARG A 158 16.46 -9.44 11.16
C ARG A 158 16.07 -9.18 9.71
N PHE A 159 15.46 -10.15 9.02
CA PHE A 159 15.00 -10.00 7.64
C PHE A 159 13.97 -8.89 7.50
N PHE A 160 12.98 -8.84 8.40
CA PHE A 160 11.93 -7.83 8.39
C PHE A 160 12.49 -6.42 8.61
N LEU A 161 13.36 -6.24 9.62
CA LEU A 161 13.95 -4.96 9.95
C LEU A 161 14.90 -4.46 8.85
N MET A 162 15.64 -5.35 8.20
CA MET A 162 16.42 -5.00 7.00
C MET A 162 15.51 -4.52 5.87
N GLY A 163 14.36 -5.17 5.67
CA GLY A 163 13.35 -4.71 4.72
C GLY A 163 12.81 -3.32 5.05
N VAL A 164 12.58 -3.02 6.33
CA VAL A 164 12.17 -1.69 6.78
C VAL A 164 13.22 -0.65 6.45
N VAL A 165 14.51 -0.93 6.70
CA VAL A 165 15.62 -0.02 6.38
C VAL A 165 15.72 0.23 4.87
N GLU A 166 15.72 -0.83 4.06
CA GLU A 166 15.82 -0.73 2.59
C GLU A 166 14.67 0.08 2.01
N GLN A 167 13.43 -0.23 2.41
CA GLN A 167 12.24 0.47 1.90
C GLN A 167 12.13 1.91 2.42
N ALA A 168 12.59 2.20 3.63
CA ALA A 168 12.63 3.57 4.14
C ALA A 168 13.64 4.43 3.36
N HIS A 169 14.80 3.87 3.00
CA HIS A 169 15.77 4.56 2.15
C HIS A 169 15.25 4.78 0.72
N GLU A 170 14.64 3.76 0.11
CA GLU A 170 14.02 3.87 -1.22
C GLU A 170 12.93 4.95 -1.23
N ALA A 171 11.99 4.92 -0.27
CA ALA A 171 10.93 5.91 -0.15
C ALA A 171 11.47 7.32 0.08
N SER A 172 12.49 7.48 0.93
CA SER A 172 13.13 8.78 1.20
C SER A 172 13.90 9.31 -0.01
N SER A 173 14.49 8.43 -0.81
CA SER A 173 15.17 8.81 -2.05
C SER A 173 14.16 9.27 -3.09
N LEU A 174 13.08 8.49 -3.30
CA LEU A 174 12.02 8.83 -4.22
C LEU A 174 11.36 10.17 -3.86
N ALA A 175 11.05 10.39 -2.58
CA ALA A 175 10.47 11.65 -2.12
C ALA A 175 11.37 12.85 -2.43
N ARG A 176 12.70 12.73 -2.23
CA ARG A 176 13.65 13.79 -2.59
C ARG A 176 13.70 14.03 -4.09
N SER A 177 13.69 12.99 -4.91
CA SER A 177 13.67 13.12 -6.37
C SER A 177 12.38 13.79 -6.86
N VAL A 178 11.23 13.47 -6.27
CA VAL A 178 9.94 14.11 -6.61
C VAL A 178 9.96 15.60 -6.24
N LEU A 179 10.52 15.96 -5.08
CA LEU A 179 10.68 17.36 -4.68
C LEU A 179 11.67 18.14 -5.57
N ALA A 180 12.75 17.50 -6.02
CA ALA A 180 13.68 18.08 -6.98
C ALA A 180 12.99 18.33 -8.33
N LEU A 181 12.26 17.34 -8.86
CA LEU A 181 11.49 17.46 -10.10
C LEU A 181 10.44 18.59 -10.01
N ARG A 182 9.75 18.71 -8.87
CA ARG A 182 8.85 19.84 -8.60
C ARG A 182 9.57 21.19 -8.70
N GLY A 183 10.79 21.29 -8.16
CA GLY A 183 11.63 22.48 -8.25
C GLY A 183 11.96 22.84 -9.70
N GLU A 184 12.44 21.87 -10.47
CA GLU A 184 12.74 22.04 -11.89
C GLU A 184 11.51 22.47 -12.70
N TRP A 185 10.35 21.87 -12.44
CA TRP A 185 9.09 22.27 -13.08
C TRP A 185 8.69 23.71 -12.74
N SER A 186 8.93 24.13 -11.50
CA SER A 186 8.68 25.52 -11.10
C SER A 186 9.61 26.47 -11.85
N GLU A 187 10.90 26.16 -11.99
CA GLU A 187 11.84 27.00 -12.74
C GLU A 187 11.46 27.13 -14.22
N ARG A 188 11.12 26.01 -14.88
CA ARG A 188 10.68 26.01 -16.30
C ARG A 188 9.43 26.86 -16.52
N LEU A 189 8.49 26.85 -15.56
CA LEU A 189 7.31 27.70 -15.61
C LEU A 189 7.63 29.19 -15.41
N ASP A 190 8.59 29.49 -14.54
CA ASP A 190 8.98 30.87 -14.24
C ASP A 190 9.64 31.53 -15.44
N ASP A 191 10.52 30.80 -16.13
CA ASP A 191 11.14 31.24 -17.38
C ASP A 191 10.12 31.45 -18.51
N ALA A 192 9.02 30.70 -18.50
CA ALA A 192 7.91 30.82 -19.46
C ALA A 192 6.88 31.91 -19.08
N GLY A 193 7.08 32.66 -17.99
CA GLY A 193 6.14 33.69 -17.55
C GLY A 193 4.82 33.13 -16.98
N ALA A 194 4.89 32.03 -16.23
CA ALA A 194 3.72 31.29 -15.77
C ALA A 194 2.72 32.09 -14.93
N THR A 195 1.44 31.83 -15.20
CA THR A 195 0.32 32.35 -14.42
C THR A 195 0.25 31.70 -13.02
N PRO A 196 -0.37 32.37 -12.01
CA PRO A 196 -0.58 31.76 -10.70
C PRO A 196 -1.34 30.42 -10.76
N SER A 197 -2.26 30.26 -11.71
CA SER A 197 -3.01 29.01 -11.90
C SER A 197 -2.14 27.89 -12.47
N ALA A 198 -1.16 28.20 -13.33
CA ALA A 198 -0.21 27.21 -13.83
C ALA A 198 0.72 26.73 -12.71
N ARG A 199 1.19 27.63 -11.84
CA ARG A 199 1.99 27.24 -10.66
C ARG A 199 1.23 26.32 -9.71
N ARG A 200 -0.05 26.63 -9.41
CA ARG A 200 -0.89 25.74 -8.58
C ARG A 200 -1.17 24.38 -9.23
N LEU A 201 -1.13 24.32 -10.58
CA LEU A 201 -1.35 23.06 -11.29
C LEU A 201 -0.19 22.07 -11.09
N ILE A 202 1.03 22.52 -10.78
CA ILE A 202 2.16 21.61 -10.47
C ILE A 202 1.80 20.67 -9.33
N ASP A 203 1.36 21.20 -8.20
CA ASP A 203 1.03 20.39 -7.01
C ASP A 203 -0.13 19.42 -7.32
N PHE A 204 -1.12 19.91 -8.06
CA PHE A 204 -2.23 19.07 -8.51
C PHE A 204 -1.77 17.93 -9.43
N VAL A 205 -0.78 18.15 -10.30
CA VAL A 205 -0.20 17.13 -11.19
C VAL A 205 0.67 16.13 -10.43
N LEU A 206 1.36 16.55 -9.36
CA LEU A 206 2.08 15.62 -8.49
C LEU A 206 1.14 14.64 -7.79
N GLU A 207 -0.07 15.08 -7.43
CA GLU A 207 -1.13 14.23 -6.90
C GLU A 207 -1.86 13.43 -8.00
N HIS A 208 -1.82 13.92 -9.24
CA HIS A 208 -2.53 13.35 -10.39
C HIS A 208 -1.60 13.27 -11.60
N VAL A 209 -0.91 12.13 -11.77
CA VAL A 209 0.04 11.88 -12.88
C VAL A 209 -0.55 12.08 -14.28
N ALA A 210 -1.89 12.05 -14.39
CA ALA A 210 -2.64 12.33 -15.61
C ALA A 210 -3.82 13.27 -15.31
N VAL A 211 -3.99 14.30 -16.13
CA VAL A 211 -5.02 15.33 -15.95
C VAL A 211 -5.78 15.62 -17.25
N THR A 212 -6.97 16.17 -17.10
CA THR A 212 -7.71 16.82 -18.19
C THR A 212 -8.16 18.19 -17.72
N PRO A 213 -8.38 19.18 -18.62
CA PRO A 213 -8.93 20.48 -18.22
C PRO A 213 -10.26 20.38 -17.44
N ARG A 214 -11.04 19.32 -17.68
CA ARG A 214 -12.31 19.06 -16.96
C ARG A 214 -12.10 18.65 -15.50
N VAL A 215 -10.99 17.98 -15.19
CA VAL A 215 -10.62 17.59 -13.82
C VAL A 215 -9.89 18.75 -13.12
N VAL A 216 -9.03 19.46 -13.85
CA VAL A 216 -8.29 20.62 -13.35
C VAL A 216 -9.22 21.76 -12.95
N GLN A 217 -10.30 22.01 -13.70
CA GLN A 217 -11.23 23.10 -13.42
C GLN A 217 -11.79 23.06 -11.97
N PRO A 218 -12.51 22.01 -11.55
CA PRO A 218 -12.96 21.90 -10.15
C PRO A 218 -11.79 21.70 -9.18
N GLY A 219 -10.73 21.02 -9.58
CA GLY A 219 -9.55 20.79 -8.72
C GLY A 219 -8.83 22.07 -8.29
N LEU A 220 -8.77 23.07 -9.17
CA LEU A 220 -8.17 24.38 -8.88
C LEU A 220 -9.18 25.49 -8.55
N GLY A 221 -10.48 25.19 -8.59
CA GLY A 221 -11.54 26.18 -8.35
C GLY A 221 -11.53 27.35 -9.32
N VAL A 222 -11.19 27.13 -10.59
CA VAL A 222 -11.02 28.19 -11.61
C VAL A 222 -12.02 28.08 -12.76
N ALA A 223 -12.13 29.14 -13.57
CA ALA A 223 -12.92 29.09 -14.80
C ALA A 223 -12.33 28.10 -15.81
N ARG A 224 -13.18 27.52 -16.67
CA ARG A 224 -12.79 26.52 -17.68
C ARG A 224 -11.66 26.99 -18.58
N GLN A 225 -11.70 28.25 -19.03
CA GLN A 225 -10.65 28.83 -19.87
C GLN A 225 -9.31 28.95 -19.12
N THR A 226 -9.35 29.32 -17.84
CA THR A 226 -8.17 29.41 -16.97
C THR A 226 -7.54 28.02 -16.76
N ALA A 227 -8.36 26.99 -16.55
CA ALA A 227 -7.89 25.61 -16.44
C ALA A 227 -7.23 25.12 -17.74
N TYR A 228 -7.85 25.40 -18.89
CA TYR A 228 -7.27 25.06 -20.20
C TYR A 228 -5.93 25.78 -20.41
N THR A 229 -5.88 27.08 -20.14
CA THR A 229 -4.65 27.89 -20.30
C THR A 229 -3.53 27.42 -19.37
N ALA A 230 -3.85 27.06 -18.12
CA ALA A 230 -2.88 26.49 -17.19
C ALA A 230 -2.31 25.16 -17.69
N VAL A 231 -3.17 24.28 -18.23
CA VAL A 231 -2.72 23.00 -18.84
C VAL A 231 -1.81 23.26 -20.04
N GLN A 232 -2.16 24.20 -20.92
CA GLN A 232 -1.30 24.52 -22.07
C GLN A 232 0.04 25.11 -21.65
N ALA A 233 0.09 25.95 -20.61
CA ALA A 233 1.36 26.46 -20.08
C ALA A 233 2.29 25.34 -19.61
N LEU A 234 1.75 24.30 -18.95
CA LEU A 234 2.53 23.13 -18.55
C LEU A 234 2.96 22.28 -19.77
N VAL A 235 2.18 22.25 -20.84
CA VAL A 235 2.58 21.59 -22.10
C VAL A 235 3.70 22.34 -22.79
N GLU A 236 3.61 23.67 -22.87
CA GLU A 236 4.64 24.54 -23.45
C GLU A 236 5.96 24.43 -22.67
N ALA A 237 5.88 24.34 -21.33
CA ALA A 237 7.02 24.10 -20.44
C ALA A 237 7.52 22.64 -20.45
N ARG A 238 6.96 21.76 -21.30
CA ARG A 238 7.29 20.32 -21.42
C ARG A 238 7.13 19.51 -20.12
N ILE A 239 6.28 19.98 -19.22
CA ILE A 239 5.91 19.28 -17.98
C ILE A 239 4.81 18.24 -18.27
N LEU A 240 3.86 18.62 -19.13
CA LEU A 240 2.78 17.77 -19.58
C LEU A 240 2.92 17.45 -21.06
N GLU A 241 2.50 16.25 -21.44
CA GLU A 241 2.38 15.86 -22.84
C GLU A 241 0.96 15.36 -23.16
N PRO A 242 0.40 15.71 -24.33
CA PRO A 242 -0.90 15.21 -24.74
C PRO A 242 -0.83 13.75 -25.16
N VAL A 243 -1.69 12.91 -24.58
CA VAL A 243 -1.93 11.54 -25.03
C VAL A 243 -3.29 11.49 -25.73
N LEU A 244 -3.27 11.16 -27.02
CA LEU A 244 -4.48 11.05 -27.84
C LEU A 244 -5.36 9.90 -27.34
N GLN A 245 -6.48 10.22 -26.69
CA GLN A 245 -7.57 9.27 -26.46
C GLN A 245 -8.75 9.58 -27.38
N ARG A 246 -9.00 8.68 -28.34
CA ARG A 246 -10.02 8.79 -29.41
C ARG A 246 -11.48 9.06 -28.96
N ARG A 247 -11.82 9.03 -27.66
CA ARG A 247 -13.22 9.12 -27.18
C ARG A 247 -13.51 10.00 -25.95
N ARG A 248 -12.53 10.54 -25.22
CA ARG A 248 -12.77 11.23 -23.93
C ARG A 248 -12.15 12.64 -23.79
N GLY A 249 -11.67 13.21 -24.90
CA GLY A 249 -10.90 14.45 -24.90
C GLY A 249 -9.42 14.20 -24.63
N ASN A 250 -8.59 15.24 -24.83
CA ASN A 250 -7.15 15.13 -24.63
C ASN A 250 -6.84 14.92 -23.15
N VAL A 251 -6.19 13.79 -22.85
CA VAL A 251 -5.57 13.51 -21.56
C VAL A 251 -4.13 14.01 -21.64
N TYR A 252 -3.66 14.65 -20.58
CA TYR A 252 -2.29 15.15 -20.49
C TYR A 252 -1.60 14.41 -19.36
N ILE A 253 -0.39 13.90 -19.61
CA ILE A 253 0.36 13.12 -18.62
C ILE A 253 1.68 13.81 -18.27
N ALA A 254 2.12 13.67 -17.03
CA ALA A 254 3.44 14.08 -16.60
C ALA A 254 4.42 12.92 -16.78
N ARG A 255 5.01 12.80 -17.98
CA ARG A 255 5.89 11.67 -18.33
C ARG A 255 7.09 11.56 -17.39
N GLU A 256 7.77 12.67 -17.10
CA GLU A 256 8.94 12.69 -16.19
C GLU A 256 8.58 12.14 -14.80
N LEU A 257 7.40 12.47 -14.27
CA LEU A 257 6.93 11.96 -12.99
C LEU A 257 6.56 10.46 -13.07
N ILE A 258 5.93 10.03 -14.17
CA ILE A 258 5.60 8.62 -14.38
C ILE A 258 6.87 7.77 -14.45
N GLU A 259 7.88 8.22 -15.18
CA GLU A 259 9.18 7.55 -15.29
C GLU A 259 9.92 7.52 -13.95
N LEU A 260 9.82 8.60 -13.16
CA LEU A 260 10.38 8.65 -11.82
C LEU A 260 9.70 7.70 -10.83
N LEU A 261 8.38 7.50 -10.96
CA LEU A 261 7.59 6.60 -10.12
C LEU A 261 7.61 5.15 -10.59
N ALA A 262 8.11 4.88 -11.79
CA ALA A 262 8.21 3.53 -12.31
C ALA A 262 9.27 2.74 -11.52
N PRO A 263 8.98 1.48 -11.13
CA PRO A 263 9.90 0.63 -10.37
C PRO A 263 11.09 0.13 -11.21
#